data_AF-A0A6I2SX42-F1
#
_entry.id   AF-A0A6I2SX42-F1
#
_cell.length_a   1.000
_cell.length_b   1.000
_cell.length_c   1.000
_cell.angle_alpha   90.00
_cell.angle_beta   90.00
_cell.angle_gamma   90.00
#
_symmetry.space_group_name_H-M   'P 1'
#
loop_
_entity.id
_entity.type
_entity.pdbx_description
1 polymer ?
#
loop_
_entity_poly.entity_id
_entity_poly.type
_entity_poly.pdbx_seq_one_letter_code
_entity_poly.pdbx_strand_id
1 'polypeptide(L)'
;MANKTGLVTAKSLNVRPEPSTGKPPVASLARGAKVELLETVGGWYRIKAGAVSGYVSADYITVVDATPVADYLWEMEALRTAQLTPPAEKAITVLSKHTAAQKMTAGIWNRQGGLLEILCGIIEVAPACGVAVLCVESGGAGFDANNRMIIRFENHIFWNLWGKKNPDTFNAHFRYNPQKKWLGHQFRQDAAGAWADFHGSQDGEWRVLDFARSLNENAALNAISMGGPQVMGFNCSRLGYDSAREMFDRFSSDIRYQILGLFDFLRGHGSTSAMIEALQHEDYVRFASLYNGPGQAPVYGARIESYVKAFSSLKA
;
A
#
# COMPACT_ATOMS: atom_id res chain seq x y z
N MET A 1 -11.97 -11.51 20.45
CA MET A 1 -12.40 -10.29 21.17
C MET A 1 -11.24 -9.32 21.12
N ALA A 2 -11.49 -8.05 20.78
CA ALA A 2 -10.43 -7.06 20.59
C ALA A 2 -9.60 -6.88 21.88
N ASN A 3 -8.27 -6.89 21.78
CA ASN A 3 -7.39 -6.57 22.90
C ASN A 3 -7.57 -5.10 23.26
N LYS A 4 -8.22 -4.82 24.40
CA LYS A 4 -8.36 -3.46 24.91
C LYS A 4 -7.02 -2.98 25.44
N THR A 5 -6.68 -1.72 25.15
CA THR A 5 -5.46 -1.10 25.67
C THR A 5 -5.80 0.00 26.65
N GLY A 6 -4.87 0.31 27.55
CA GLY A 6 -5.03 1.38 28.52
C GLY A 6 -3.79 2.26 28.60
N LEU A 7 -3.96 3.50 29.03
CA LEU A 7 -2.89 4.42 29.37
C LEU A 7 -2.92 4.76 30.85
N VAL A 8 -1.75 4.71 31.50
CA VAL A 8 -1.59 5.07 32.91
C VAL A 8 -1.72 6.57 33.13
N THR A 9 -2.61 7.00 34.02
CA THR A 9 -2.83 8.44 34.33
C THR A 9 -2.08 8.92 35.58
N ALA A 10 -1.73 8.00 36.49
CA ALA A 10 -0.95 8.31 37.69
C ALA A 10 0.53 8.56 37.37
N LYS A 11 1.23 9.39 38.16
CA LYS A 11 2.69 9.63 38.01
C LYS A 11 3.50 8.33 38.13
N SER A 12 3.09 7.46 39.05
CA SER A 12 3.57 6.10 39.22
C SER A 12 2.40 5.23 39.67
N LEU A 13 2.15 4.13 38.94
CA LEU A 13 1.07 3.19 39.19
C LEU A 13 1.65 1.83 39.58
N ASN A 14 1.30 1.37 40.78
CA ASN A 14 1.75 0.08 41.31
C ASN A 14 1.04 -1.09 40.62
N VAL A 15 1.81 -2.04 40.09
CA VAL A 15 1.33 -3.33 39.59
C VAL A 15 1.42 -4.33 40.74
N ARG A 16 0.31 -5.02 41.03
CA ARG A 16 0.17 -5.90 42.19
C ARG A 16 -0.08 -7.35 41.77
N PRO A 17 0.26 -8.34 42.61
CA PRO A 17 0.05 -9.75 42.28
C PRO A 17 -1.44 -10.15 42.32
N GLU A 18 -2.27 -9.41 43.05
CA GLU A 18 -3.70 -9.66 43.26
C GLU A 18 -4.49 -8.33 43.17
N PRO A 19 -5.81 -8.34 42.89
CA PRO A 19 -6.66 -7.15 42.85
C PRO A 19 -6.96 -6.60 44.25
N SER A 20 -5.92 -6.31 45.02
CA SER A 20 -6.00 -5.80 46.39
C SER A 20 -4.76 -4.98 46.74
N THR A 21 -4.87 -4.14 47.78
CA THR A 21 -3.73 -3.39 48.33
C THR A 21 -2.97 -4.13 49.42
N GLY A 22 -3.39 -5.34 49.78
CA GLY A 22 -2.87 -6.10 50.93
C GLY A 22 -1.48 -6.72 50.73
N LYS A 23 -1.05 -6.92 49.47
CA LYS A 23 0.29 -7.43 49.13
C LYS A 23 1.17 -6.34 48.51
N PRO A 24 2.50 -6.37 48.72
CA PRO A 24 3.40 -5.39 48.12
C PRO A 24 3.33 -5.43 46.58
N PRO A 25 3.54 -4.28 45.91
CA PRO A 25 3.62 -4.24 44.45
C PRO A 25 4.79 -5.09 43.91
N VAL A 26 4.59 -5.67 42.72
CA VAL A 26 5.63 -6.42 41.98
C VAL A 26 6.38 -5.55 40.97
N ALA A 27 5.78 -4.42 40.56
CA ALA A 27 6.38 -3.44 39.66
C ALA A 27 5.64 -2.09 39.77
N SER A 28 6.14 -1.08 39.07
CA SER A 28 5.46 0.21 38.89
C SER A 28 5.52 0.67 37.44
N LEU A 29 4.46 1.33 36.96
CA LEU A 29 4.35 1.90 35.63
C LEU A 29 4.30 3.43 35.72
N ALA A 30 5.04 4.12 34.86
CA ALA A 30 5.01 5.58 34.79
C ALA A 30 3.74 6.10 34.10
N ARG A 31 3.40 7.38 34.33
CA ARG A 31 2.34 8.08 33.56
C ARG A 31 2.58 7.92 32.07
N GLY A 32 1.51 7.62 31.32
CA GLY A 32 1.53 7.43 29.88
C GLY A 32 1.97 6.04 29.43
N ALA A 33 2.39 5.16 30.35
CA ALA A 33 2.69 3.78 30.00
C ALA A 33 1.45 3.09 29.39
N LYS A 34 1.65 2.44 28.24
CA LYS A 34 0.62 1.65 27.55
C LYS A 34 0.58 0.25 28.14
N VAL A 35 -0.63 -0.22 28.42
CA VAL A 35 -0.90 -1.56 28.96
C VAL A 35 -1.92 -2.29 28.09
N GLU A 36 -1.77 -3.60 27.97
CA GLU A 36 -2.83 -4.48 27.49
C GLU A 36 -3.77 -4.80 28.66
N LEU A 37 -5.09 -4.69 28.46
CA LEU A 37 -6.11 -4.97 29.47
C LEU A 37 -6.68 -6.37 29.21
N LEU A 38 -6.32 -7.32 30.08
CA LEU A 38 -6.65 -8.74 29.92
C LEU A 38 -7.98 -9.12 30.58
N GLU A 39 -8.27 -8.50 31.72
CA GLU A 39 -9.42 -8.84 32.56
C GLU A 39 -9.80 -7.66 33.45
N THR A 40 -11.09 -7.56 33.82
CA THR A 40 -11.58 -6.58 34.79
C THR A 40 -12.21 -7.32 35.97
N VAL A 41 -11.77 -7.04 37.20
CA VAL A 41 -12.32 -7.65 38.42
C VAL A 41 -12.38 -6.62 39.54
N GLY A 42 -13.59 -6.35 40.05
CA GLY A 42 -13.78 -5.55 41.28
C GLY A 42 -13.09 -4.18 41.30
N GLY A 43 -13.08 -3.45 40.17
CA GLY A 43 -12.40 -2.15 40.06
C GLY A 43 -10.90 -2.23 39.73
N TRP A 44 -10.39 -3.42 39.39
CA TRP A 44 -9.01 -3.63 38.95
C TRP A 44 -8.97 -4.12 37.50
N TYR A 45 -7.91 -3.76 36.80
CA TYR A 45 -7.53 -4.40 35.54
C TYR A 45 -6.37 -5.36 35.77
N ARG A 46 -6.49 -6.59 35.24
CA ARG A 46 -5.32 -7.43 34.99
C ARG A 46 -4.65 -6.96 33.70
N ILE A 47 -3.36 -6.69 33.76
CA ILE A 47 -2.62 -6.08 32.67
C ILE A 47 -1.40 -6.88 32.23
N LYS A 48 -0.93 -6.56 31.03
CA LYS A 48 0.41 -6.92 30.53
C LYS A 48 1.10 -5.67 29.97
N ALA A 49 2.36 -5.47 30.36
CA ALA A 49 3.22 -4.39 29.89
C ALA A 49 4.65 -4.93 29.72
N GLY A 50 5.02 -5.30 28.48
CA GLY A 50 6.28 -5.99 28.22
C GLY A 50 6.37 -7.31 28.99
N ALA A 51 7.39 -7.44 29.85
CA ALA A 51 7.58 -8.60 30.73
C ALA A 51 6.78 -8.54 32.04
N VAL A 52 6.14 -7.39 32.36
CA VAL A 52 5.40 -7.19 33.60
C VAL A 52 3.94 -7.58 33.41
N SER A 53 3.39 -8.37 34.34
CA SER A 53 1.96 -8.67 34.43
C SER A 53 1.49 -8.66 35.88
N GLY A 54 0.24 -8.27 36.09
CA GLY A 54 -0.39 -8.17 37.40
C GLY A 54 -1.65 -7.32 37.36
N TYR A 55 -2.10 -6.84 38.51
CA TYR A 55 -3.31 -6.04 38.67
C TYR A 55 -2.98 -4.58 38.97
N VAL A 56 -3.73 -3.66 38.36
CA VAL A 56 -3.68 -2.22 38.62
C VAL A 56 -5.09 -1.70 38.89
N SER A 57 -5.22 -0.63 39.69
CA SER A 57 -6.53 0.00 39.91
C SER A 57 -7.04 0.62 38.60
N ALA A 58 -8.31 0.36 38.28
CA ALA A 58 -8.97 0.88 37.09
C ALA A 58 -9.06 2.41 37.10
N ASP A 59 -9.10 3.04 38.27
CA ASP A 59 -9.18 4.50 38.44
C ASP A 59 -7.98 5.24 37.81
N TYR A 60 -6.87 4.54 37.62
CA TYR A 60 -5.63 5.11 37.07
C TYR A 60 -5.36 4.67 35.63
N ILE A 61 -6.35 4.11 34.95
CA ILE A 61 -6.26 3.67 33.56
C ILE A 61 -7.35 4.37 32.74
N THR A 62 -6.93 5.15 31.75
CA THR A 62 -7.82 5.53 30.65
C THR A 62 -7.85 4.39 29.65
N VAL A 63 -9.00 3.73 29.51
CA VAL A 63 -9.19 2.72 28.46
C VAL A 63 -9.14 3.45 27.13
N VAL A 64 -8.16 3.06 26.31
CA VAL A 64 -8.10 3.45 24.92
C VAL A 64 -8.68 2.26 24.17
N ASP A 65 -9.94 2.40 23.73
CA ASP A 65 -10.47 1.46 22.75
C ASP A 65 -9.51 1.50 21.57
N ALA A 66 -8.72 0.44 21.45
CA ALA A 66 -8.09 0.13 20.20
C ALA A 66 -9.24 -0.34 19.30
N THR A 67 -10.01 0.61 18.75
CA THR A 67 -10.28 0.52 17.33
C THR A 67 -8.92 0.20 16.74
N PRO A 68 -8.72 -0.93 16.03
CA PRO A 68 -7.49 -1.09 15.28
C PRO A 68 -7.34 0.21 14.51
N VAL A 69 -6.34 1.02 14.87
CA VAL A 69 -5.96 2.13 14.01
C VAL A 69 -5.50 1.37 12.80
N ALA A 70 -6.35 1.34 11.77
CA ALA A 70 -6.10 0.60 10.54
C ALA A 70 -4.63 0.84 10.17
N ASP A 71 -3.83 -0.21 10.26
CA ASP A 71 -2.39 -0.10 10.04
C ASP A 71 -2.15 0.23 8.56
N TYR A 72 -3.06 -0.27 7.71
CA TYR A 72 -3.09 -0.07 6.28
C TYR A 72 -4.27 0.78 5.83
N LEU A 73 -4.05 1.60 4.81
CA LEU A 73 -5.05 2.53 4.29
C LEU A 73 -6.32 1.82 3.80
N TRP A 74 -6.18 0.62 3.23
CA TRP A 74 -7.32 -0.14 2.71
C TRP A 74 -8.24 -0.71 3.78
N GLU A 75 -7.82 -0.73 5.05
CA GLU A 75 -8.65 -1.13 6.20
C GLU A 75 -9.48 0.05 6.75
N MET A 76 -9.12 1.29 6.41
CA MET A 76 -9.79 2.49 6.90
C MET A 76 -11.17 2.68 6.26
N GLU A 77 -12.23 2.66 7.06
CA GLU A 77 -13.60 2.81 6.56
C GLU A 77 -13.81 4.08 5.73
N ALA A 78 -13.27 5.21 6.19
CA ALA A 78 -13.34 6.48 5.47
C ALA A 78 -12.76 6.39 4.04
N LEU A 79 -11.72 5.57 3.84
CA LEU A 79 -11.10 5.36 2.53
C LEU A 79 -11.82 4.27 1.73
N ARG A 80 -12.41 3.25 2.36
CA ARG A 80 -13.19 2.19 1.69
C ARG A 80 -14.52 2.68 1.13
N THR A 81 -15.11 3.69 1.76
CA THR A 81 -16.42 4.25 1.36
C THR A 81 -16.32 5.63 0.70
N ALA A 82 -15.13 6.22 0.63
CA ALA A 82 -14.89 7.49 -0.06
C ALA A 82 -15.48 7.48 -1.48
N GLN A 83 -16.13 8.59 -1.86
CA GLN A 83 -16.41 8.86 -3.26
C GLN A 83 -15.09 9.06 -4.01
N LEU A 84 -14.89 8.37 -5.14
CA LEU A 84 -13.66 8.52 -5.91
C LEU A 84 -13.53 9.93 -6.49
N THR A 85 -14.60 10.44 -7.09
CA THR A 85 -14.64 11.78 -7.68
C THR A 85 -14.70 12.85 -6.60
N PRO A 86 -14.10 14.04 -6.82
CA PRO A 86 -14.24 15.16 -5.91
C PRO A 86 -15.70 15.67 -5.91
N PRO A 87 -16.11 16.43 -4.88
CA PRO A 87 -17.34 17.21 -4.92
C PRO A 87 -17.40 18.09 -6.18
N ALA A 88 -18.61 18.37 -6.69
CA ALA A 88 -18.80 19.07 -7.96
C ALA A 88 -18.15 20.46 -7.99
N GLU A 89 -18.15 21.16 -6.86
CA GLU A 89 -17.52 22.46 -6.66
C GLU A 89 -15.98 22.42 -6.66
N LYS A 90 -15.40 21.24 -6.46
CA LYS A 90 -13.94 21.00 -6.54
C LYS A 90 -13.53 20.34 -7.86
N ALA A 91 -14.47 19.98 -8.74
CA ALA A 91 -14.15 19.41 -10.05
C ALA A 91 -13.52 20.46 -10.97
N ILE A 92 -12.53 20.05 -11.77
CA ILE A 92 -11.78 20.95 -12.67
C ILE A 92 -12.33 20.84 -14.08
N THR A 93 -12.81 21.95 -14.64
CA THR A 93 -13.18 22.01 -16.05
C THR A 93 -11.93 21.96 -16.93
N VAL A 94 -11.80 20.92 -17.76
CA VAL A 94 -10.65 20.76 -18.67
C VAL A 94 -10.88 21.56 -19.94
N LEU A 95 -10.07 22.60 -20.16
CA LEU A 95 -10.15 23.48 -21.32
C LEU A 95 -9.15 23.06 -22.42
N SER A 96 -9.47 23.39 -23.68
CA SER A 96 -8.60 23.11 -24.83
C SER A 96 -7.21 23.74 -24.68
N LYS A 97 -7.15 24.97 -24.12
CA LYS A 97 -5.93 25.73 -23.85
C LYS A 97 -5.00 25.11 -22.80
N HIS A 98 -5.48 24.17 -21.99
CA HIS A 98 -4.66 23.53 -20.96
C HIS A 98 -3.51 22.72 -21.60
N THR A 99 -2.35 22.79 -20.96
CA THR A 99 -1.19 21.98 -21.34
C THR A 99 -1.48 20.48 -21.13
N ALA A 100 -0.65 19.61 -21.71
CA ALA A 100 -0.78 18.16 -21.50
C ALA A 100 -0.69 17.79 -20.00
N ALA A 101 0.23 18.42 -19.26
CA ALA A 101 0.36 18.21 -17.81
C ALA A 101 -0.89 18.64 -17.05
N GLN A 102 -1.46 19.81 -17.37
CA GLN A 102 -2.71 20.29 -16.76
C GLN A 102 -3.90 19.38 -17.08
N LYS A 103 -4.02 18.89 -18.31
CA LYS A 103 -5.07 17.94 -18.70
C LYS A 103 -4.95 16.62 -17.95
N MET A 104 -3.72 16.13 -17.78
CA MET A 104 -3.45 14.90 -17.04
C MET A 104 -3.78 15.04 -15.55
N THR A 105 -3.30 16.09 -14.88
CA THR A 105 -3.54 16.32 -13.45
C THR A 105 -5.02 16.58 -13.16
N ALA A 106 -5.71 17.37 -14.00
CA ALA A 106 -7.15 17.56 -13.91
C ALA A 106 -7.92 16.25 -14.12
N GLY A 107 -7.51 15.43 -15.09
CA GLY A 107 -8.15 14.16 -15.37
C GLY A 107 -8.05 13.17 -14.20
N ILE A 108 -6.87 13.07 -13.58
CA ILE A 108 -6.67 12.28 -12.36
C ILE A 108 -7.53 12.83 -11.22
N TRP A 109 -7.44 14.13 -10.95
CA TRP A 109 -8.23 14.77 -9.89
C TRP A 109 -9.74 14.58 -10.09
N ASN A 110 -10.27 14.74 -11.29
CA ASN A 110 -11.71 14.57 -11.51
C ASN A 110 -12.19 13.13 -11.34
N ARG A 111 -11.31 12.14 -11.55
CA ARG A 111 -11.65 10.72 -11.33
C ARG A 111 -11.44 10.28 -9.89
N GLN A 112 -10.43 10.83 -9.20
CA GLN A 112 -9.91 10.27 -7.94
C GLN A 112 -9.74 11.29 -6.80
N GLY A 113 -10.09 12.56 -7.03
CA GLY A 113 -9.85 13.67 -6.11
C GLY A 113 -10.57 13.56 -4.77
N GLY A 114 -11.74 12.92 -4.72
CA GLY A 114 -12.48 12.69 -3.47
C GLY A 114 -11.74 11.71 -2.56
N LEU A 115 -11.27 10.59 -3.14
CA LEU A 115 -10.42 9.63 -2.42
C LEU A 115 -9.09 10.27 -2.02
N LEU A 116 -8.43 10.95 -2.96
CA LEU A 116 -7.13 11.58 -2.72
C LEU A 116 -7.19 12.63 -1.62
N GLU A 117 -8.27 13.41 -1.51
CA GLU A 117 -8.40 14.42 -0.47
C GLU A 117 -8.40 13.80 0.94
N ILE A 118 -9.16 12.71 1.13
CA ILE A 118 -9.19 11.99 2.42
C ILE A 118 -7.84 11.32 2.69
N LEU A 119 -7.32 10.59 1.71
CA LEU A 119 -6.04 9.89 1.79
C LEU A 119 -4.88 10.82 2.14
N CYS A 120 -4.75 11.91 1.38
CA CYS A 120 -3.71 12.91 1.56
C CYS A 120 -3.84 13.63 2.91
N GLY A 121 -5.07 13.87 3.38
CA GLY A 121 -5.31 14.40 4.72
C GLY A 121 -4.83 13.45 5.84
N ILE A 122 -5.05 12.14 5.70
CA ILE A 122 -4.60 11.12 6.67
C ILE A 122 -3.08 11.05 6.76
N ILE A 123 -2.38 11.18 5.62
CA ILE A 123 -0.91 11.08 5.55
C ILE A 123 -0.23 12.45 5.59
N GLU A 124 -0.98 13.53 5.80
CA GLU A 124 -0.52 14.92 5.88
C GLU A 124 0.29 15.40 4.65
N VAL A 125 -0.02 14.84 3.48
CA VAL A 125 0.60 15.24 2.19
C VAL A 125 -0.35 16.18 1.46
N ALA A 126 0.16 17.19 0.77
CA ALA A 126 -0.70 18.06 -0.05
C ALA A 126 -1.38 17.24 -1.18
N PRO A 127 -2.69 17.42 -1.46
CA PRO A 127 -3.37 16.70 -2.55
C PRO A 127 -2.70 16.87 -3.93
N ALA A 128 -2.03 18.01 -4.16
CA ALA A 128 -1.25 18.26 -5.36
C ALA A 128 -0.09 17.25 -5.52
N CYS A 129 0.60 16.91 -4.42
CA CYS A 129 1.63 15.89 -4.41
C CYS A 129 1.04 14.51 -4.71
N GLY A 130 -0.11 14.17 -4.11
CA GLY A 130 -0.79 12.89 -4.38
C GLY A 130 -1.17 12.72 -5.85
N VAL A 131 -1.74 13.76 -6.47
CA VAL A 131 -2.03 13.79 -7.92
C VAL A 131 -0.75 13.65 -8.74
N ALA A 132 0.31 14.39 -8.39
CA ALA A 132 1.58 14.36 -9.12
C ALA A 132 2.27 12.99 -9.07
N VAL A 133 2.26 12.33 -7.90
CA VAL A 133 2.74 10.95 -7.74
C VAL A 133 1.95 10.02 -8.67
N LEU A 134 0.62 10.08 -8.69
CA LEU A 134 -0.17 9.26 -9.61
C LEU A 134 0.12 9.56 -11.09
N CYS A 135 0.37 10.82 -11.47
CA CYS A 135 0.78 11.19 -12.84
C CYS A 135 2.09 10.51 -13.25
N VAL A 136 3.08 10.50 -12.35
CA VAL A 136 4.40 9.92 -12.62
C VAL A 136 4.37 8.40 -12.62
N GLU A 137 3.70 7.80 -11.64
CA GLU A 137 3.75 6.36 -11.37
C GLU A 137 2.79 5.54 -12.23
N SER A 138 1.60 6.09 -12.51
CA SER A 138 0.52 5.27 -13.09
C SER A 138 -0.01 5.76 -14.44
N GLY A 139 0.37 6.96 -14.87
CA GLY A 139 -0.31 7.65 -15.98
C GLY A 139 -1.83 7.85 -15.75
N GLY A 140 -2.34 7.53 -14.56
CA GLY A 140 -3.73 7.64 -14.15
C GLY A 140 -4.67 6.50 -14.58
N ALA A 141 -4.18 5.40 -15.16
CA ALA A 141 -4.98 4.24 -15.58
C ALA A 141 -4.55 2.96 -14.86
N GLY A 142 -5.51 2.26 -14.25
CA GLY A 142 -5.27 0.98 -13.57
C GLY A 142 -6.01 -0.21 -14.16
N PHE A 143 -6.84 0.04 -15.17
CA PHE A 143 -7.62 -0.95 -15.89
C PHE A 143 -7.46 -0.74 -17.39
N ASP A 144 -7.48 -1.84 -18.14
CA ASP A 144 -7.45 -1.84 -19.60
C ASP A 144 -8.86 -1.55 -20.18
N ALA A 145 -8.96 -1.52 -21.51
CA ALA A 145 -10.22 -1.23 -22.20
C ALA A 145 -11.33 -2.29 -21.95
N ASN A 146 -10.96 -3.48 -21.48
CA ASN A 146 -11.88 -4.56 -21.12
C ASN A 146 -12.19 -4.58 -19.61
N ASN A 147 -11.82 -3.52 -18.88
CA ASN A 147 -11.96 -3.40 -17.44
C ASN A 147 -11.22 -4.49 -16.64
N ARG A 148 -10.14 -5.06 -17.21
CA ARG A 148 -9.21 -5.91 -16.45
C ARG A 148 -8.13 -5.04 -15.85
N MET A 149 -7.68 -5.39 -14.65
CA MET A 149 -6.53 -4.72 -14.04
C MET A 149 -5.34 -4.76 -15.00
N ILE A 150 -4.63 -3.63 -15.13
CA ILE A 150 -3.38 -3.60 -15.88
C ILE A 150 -2.34 -4.43 -15.13
N ILE A 151 -1.70 -5.37 -15.81
CA ILE A 151 -0.66 -6.23 -15.24
C ILE A 151 0.56 -6.29 -16.14
N ARG A 152 1.69 -6.75 -15.57
CA ARG A 152 2.84 -7.22 -16.33
C ARG A 152 3.39 -8.48 -15.68
N PHE A 153 3.53 -9.54 -16.46
CA PHE A 153 4.01 -10.83 -15.99
C PHE A 153 5.53 -10.96 -16.11
N GLU A 154 6.18 -11.16 -14.98
CA GLU A 154 7.63 -11.29 -14.89
C GLU A 154 8.00 -12.79 -14.84
N ASN A 155 8.10 -13.44 -16.00
CA ASN A 155 8.34 -14.89 -16.06
C ASN A 155 9.69 -15.32 -15.42
N HIS A 156 10.68 -14.43 -15.33
CA HIS A 156 11.91 -14.67 -14.58
C HIS A 156 11.69 -14.67 -13.05
N ILE A 157 10.68 -13.95 -12.54
CA ILE A 157 10.25 -14.06 -11.14
C ILE A 157 9.49 -15.37 -10.93
N PHE A 158 8.61 -15.74 -11.87
CA PHE A 158 7.93 -17.04 -11.85
C PHE A 158 8.93 -18.21 -11.86
N TRP A 159 10.03 -18.09 -12.61
CA TRP A 159 11.15 -19.03 -12.55
C TRP A 159 11.71 -19.15 -11.12
N ASN A 160 11.99 -18.02 -10.48
CA ASN A 160 12.57 -18.03 -9.13
C ASN A 160 11.63 -18.64 -8.09
N LEU A 161 10.32 -18.41 -8.20
CA LEU A 161 9.32 -18.87 -7.25
C LEU A 161 8.89 -20.33 -7.47
N TRP A 162 8.82 -20.77 -8.73
CA TRP A 162 8.30 -22.09 -9.10
C TRP A 162 9.16 -22.83 -10.13
N GLY A 163 9.62 -22.15 -11.18
CA GLY A 163 10.30 -22.80 -12.32
C GLY A 163 11.61 -23.52 -11.96
N LYS A 164 12.39 -23.02 -10.99
CA LYS A 164 13.62 -23.70 -10.51
C LYS A 164 13.36 -25.12 -10.00
N LYS A 165 12.18 -25.36 -9.43
CA LYS A 165 11.76 -26.67 -8.92
C LYS A 165 11.04 -27.51 -9.98
N ASN A 166 10.69 -26.91 -11.13
CA ASN A 166 9.93 -27.53 -12.21
C ASN A 166 10.55 -27.14 -13.58
N PRO A 167 11.85 -27.38 -13.81
CA PRO A 167 12.58 -26.79 -14.91
C PRO A 167 12.08 -27.26 -16.29
N ASP A 168 11.69 -28.53 -16.42
CA ASP A 168 11.22 -29.08 -17.69
C ASP A 168 9.91 -28.42 -18.12
N THR A 169 8.94 -28.34 -17.21
CA THR A 169 7.66 -27.67 -17.48
C THR A 169 7.85 -26.18 -17.72
N PHE A 170 8.72 -25.50 -16.95
CA PHE A 170 8.99 -24.09 -17.19
C PHE A 170 9.61 -23.87 -18.58
N ASN A 171 10.67 -24.60 -18.92
CA ASN A 171 11.41 -24.42 -20.18
C ASN A 171 10.58 -24.84 -21.40
N ALA A 172 9.56 -25.68 -21.22
CA ALA A 172 8.60 -26.02 -22.26
C ALA A 172 7.74 -24.81 -22.66
N HIS A 173 7.43 -23.88 -21.75
CA HIS A 173 6.42 -22.83 -21.95
C HIS A 173 6.93 -21.39 -21.81
N PHE A 174 8.04 -21.16 -21.10
CA PHE A 174 8.57 -19.83 -20.80
C PHE A 174 10.05 -19.72 -21.15
N ARG A 175 10.45 -18.55 -21.66
CA ARG A 175 11.86 -18.17 -21.86
C ARG A 175 12.07 -16.71 -21.48
N TYR A 176 13.27 -16.40 -21.02
CA TYR A 176 13.74 -15.04 -20.77
C TYR A 176 15.26 -14.98 -21.01
N ASN A 177 15.82 -13.78 -21.16
CA ASN A 177 17.26 -13.61 -21.35
C ASN A 177 17.99 -13.83 -20.00
N PRO A 178 18.85 -14.87 -19.86
CA PRO A 178 19.46 -15.17 -18.57
C PRO A 178 20.52 -14.15 -18.13
N GLN A 179 21.12 -13.40 -19.07
CA GLN A 179 22.08 -12.33 -18.78
C GLN A 179 21.39 -11.01 -18.38
N LYS A 180 20.22 -10.74 -18.94
CA LYS A 180 19.38 -9.57 -18.64
C LYS A 180 17.96 -10.04 -18.34
N LYS A 181 17.74 -10.51 -17.11
CA LYS A 181 16.55 -11.30 -16.72
C LYS A 181 15.21 -10.63 -16.98
N TRP A 182 15.18 -9.29 -17.06
CA TRP A 182 14.00 -8.47 -17.37
C TRP A 182 13.72 -8.29 -18.88
N LEU A 183 14.50 -8.94 -19.75
CA LEU A 183 14.37 -8.87 -21.21
C LEU A 183 14.10 -10.23 -21.83
N GLY A 184 13.57 -10.23 -23.06
CA GLY A 184 13.38 -11.45 -23.86
C GLY A 184 12.31 -12.40 -23.32
N HIS A 185 11.32 -11.86 -22.62
CA HIS A 185 10.22 -12.62 -22.04
C HIS A 185 9.31 -13.18 -23.14
N GLN A 186 9.34 -14.50 -23.28
CA GLN A 186 8.59 -15.24 -24.28
C GLN A 186 7.74 -16.33 -23.64
N PHE A 187 6.61 -16.61 -24.29
CA PHE A 187 5.64 -17.61 -23.87
C PHE A 187 5.12 -18.41 -25.06
N ARG A 188 4.77 -19.67 -24.81
CA ARG A 188 3.95 -20.50 -25.69
C ARG A 188 3.09 -21.46 -24.87
N GLN A 189 1.82 -21.58 -25.26
CA GLN A 189 0.87 -22.45 -24.56
C GLN A 189 1.06 -23.92 -24.95
N ASP A 190 1.28 -24.20 -26.24
CA ASP A 190 1.67 -25.52 -26.72
C ASP A 190 3.20 -25.62 -26.74
N ALA A 191 3.75 -26.70 -26.15
CA ALA A 191 5.18 -26.97 -26.13
C ALA A 191 5.77 -27.22 -27.54
N ALA A 192 4.95 -27.56 -28.53
CA ALA A 192 5.35 -27.63 -29.94
C ALA A 192 5.17 -26.29 -30.69
N GLY A 193 4.51 -25.31 -30.06
CA GLY A 193 4.18 -24.03 -30.66
C GLY A 193 5.38 -23.07 -30.83
N ALA A 194 5.14 -22.01 -31.61
CA ALA A 194 6.08 -20.91 -31.79
C ALA A 194 6.19 -20.06 -30.53
N TRP A 195 7.39 -19.57 -30.25
CA TRP A 195 7.63 -18.59 -29.18
C TRP A 195 7.09 -17.23 -29.59
N ALA A 196 6.38 -16.57 -28.68
CA ALA A 196 5.91 -15.21 -28.87
C ALA A 196 6.30 -14.34 -27.67
N ASP A 197 6.72 -13.11 -27.97
CA ASP A 197 6.79 -12.06 -26.96
C ASP A 197 5.36 -11.75 -26.49
N PHE A 198 5.15 -11.64 -25.17
CA PHE A 198 3.83 -11.33 -24.60
C PHE A 198 3.73 -9.92 -24.01
N HIS A 199 4.87 -9.26 -23.79
CA HIS A 199 4.89 -7.88 -23.35
C HIS A 199 4.37 -6.92 -24.42
N GLY A 200 3.75 -5.82 -23.97
CA GLY A 200 3.24 -4.77 -24.86
C GLY A 200 1.75 -4.88 -25.18
N SER A 201 1.07 -5.94 -24.73
CA SER A 201 -0.39 -6.06 -24.84
C SER A 201 -0.98 -6.70 -23.60
N GLN A 202 -2.06 -6.13 -23.06
CA GLN A 202 -2.72 -6.71 -21.88
C GLN A 202 -3.30 -8.09 -22.18
N ASP A 203 -3.76 -8.36 -23.40
CA ASP A 203 -4.17 -9.73 -23.78
C ASP A 203 -3.02 -10.73 -23.71
N GLY A 204 -1.80 -10.33 -24.11
CA GLY A 204 -0.60 -11.15 -23.94
C GLY A 204 -0.28 -11.42 -22.48
N GLU A 205 -0.30 -10.38 -21.65
CA GLU A 205 0.00 -10.45 -20.21
C GLU A 205 -1.02 -11.33 -19.46
N TRP A 206 -2.32 -11.16 -19.72
CA TRP A 206 -3.37 -11.96 -19.10
C TRP A 206 -3.33 -13.42 -19.55
N ARG A 207 -3.09 -13.67 -20.84
CA ARG A 207 -2.96 -15.04 -21.37
C ARG A 207 -1.82 -15.80 -20.69
N VAL A 208 -0.66 -15.18 -20.51
CA VAL A 208 0.47 -15.84 -19.83
C VAL A 208 0.20 -16.02 -18.33
N LEU A 209 -0.46 -15.04 -17.68
CA LEU A 209 -0.86 -15.16 -16.28
C LEU A 209 -1.83 -16.32 -16.07
N ASP A 210 -2.89 -16.43 -16.87
CA ASP A 210 -3.88 -17.49 -16.74
C ASP A 210 -3.26 -18.88 -16.91
N PHE A 211 -2.35 -19.02 -17.87
CA PHE A 211 -1.58 -20.26 -18.02
C PHE A 211 -0.69 -20.51 -16.81
N ALA A 212 0.07 -19.52 -16.34
CA ALA A 212 0.93 -19.67 -15.17
C ALA A 212 0.14 -20.02 -13.88
N ARG A 213 -1.06 -19.46 -13.71
CA ARG A 213 -1.95 -19.78 -12.58
C ARG A 213 -2.42 -21.22 -12.60
N SER A 214 -2.61 -21.82 -13.78
CA SER A 214 -2.91 -23.24 -13.92
C SER A 214 -1.77 -24.16 -13.44
N LEU A 215 -0.53 -23.68 -13.49
CA LEU A 215 0.66 -24.40 -13.00
C LEU A 215 0.90 -24.17 -11.51
N ASN A 216 0.85 -22.91 -11.07
CA ASN A 216 0.98 -22.51 -9.68
C ASN A 216 0.42 -21.10 -9.45
N GLU A 217 -0.83 -21.00 -8.97
CA GLU A 217 -1.50 -19.71 -8.77
C GLU A 217 -0.72 -18.76 -7.84
N ASN A 218 -0.25 -19.25 -6.69
CA ASN A 218 0.46 -18.39 -5.74
C ASN A 218 1.74 -17.81 -6.35
N ALA A 219 2.59 -18.62 -7.00
CA ALA A 219 3.81 -18.13 -7.64
C ALA A 219 3.49 -17.20 -8.82
N ALA A 220 2.44 -17.47 -9.59
CA ALA A 220 2.02 -16.64 -10.72
C ALA A 220 1.56 -15.25 -10.27
N LEU A 221 0.71 -15.17 -9.25
CA LEU A 221 0.24 -13.89 -8.70
C LEU A 221 1.35 -13.10 -8.01
N ASN A 222 2.32 -13.77 -7.39
CA ASN A 222 3.52 -13.10 -6.87
C ASN A 222 4.46 -12.58 -7.99
N ALA A 223 4.35 -13.13 -9.20
CA ALA A 223 5.21 -12.80 -10.35
C ALA A 223 4.62 -11.73 -11.29
N ILE A 224 3.52 -11.07 -10.92
CA ILE A 224 2.99 -9.94 -11.68
C ILE A 224 3.18 -8.62 -10.94
N SER A 225 3.41 -7.54 -11.68
CA SER A 225 3.08 -6.19 -11.23
C SER A 225 1.59 -5.93 -11.45
N MET A 226 0.96 -5.24 -10.51
CA MET A 226 -0.49 -5.08 -10.47
C MET A 226 -0.89 -3.60 -10.50
N GLY A 227 -1.86 -3.29 -11.34
CA GLY A 227 -2.53 -2.00 -11.41
C GLY A 227 -1.69 -0.87 -12.01
N GLY A 228 -2.25 0.33 -11.96
CA GLY A 228 -1.58 1.55 -12.42
C GLY A 228 -0.22 1.77 -11.76
N PRO A 229 -0.08 1.60 -10.43
CA PRO A 229 1.20 1.76 -9.75
C PRO A 229 2.21 0.64 -9.96
N GLN A 230 1.84 -0.44 -10.67
CA GLN A 230 2.72 -1.57 -10.97
C GLN A 230 3.38 -2.22 -9.72
N VAL A 231 2.63 -2.37 -8.62
CA VAL A 231 3.13 -3.02 -7.40
C VAL A 231 3.24 -4.53 -7.62
N MET A 232 4.43 -5.09 -7.39
CA MET A 232 4.65 -6.54 -7.50
C MET A 232 3.88 -7.35 -6.44
N GLY A 233 3.29 -8.47 -6.86
CA GLY A 233 2.52 -9.37 -5.99
C GLY A 233 3.26 -9.87 -4.74
N PHE A 234 4.57 -10.11 -4.85
CA PHE A 234 5.41 -10.50 -3.72
C PHE A 234 5.54 -9.44 -2.62
N ASN A 235 5.05 -8.21 -2.85
CA ASN A 235 4.98 -7.18 -1.83
C ASN A 235 3.67 -7.22 -1.01
N CYS A 236 2.76 -8.16 -1.24
CA CYS A 236 1.45 -8.22 -0.58
C CYS A 236 1.49 -8.03 0.94
N SER A 237 2.38 -8.72 1.65
CA SER A 237 2.52 -8.61 3.11
C SER A 237 3.01 -7.22 3.56
N ARG A 238 3.79 -6.53 2.73
CA ARG A 238 4.22 -5.14 3.01
C ARG A 238 3.04 -4.17 2.94
N LEU A 239 2.03 -4.49 2.13
CA LEU A 239 0.79 -3.71 1.98
C LEU A 239 -0.34 -4.22 2.89
N GLY A 240 -0.05 -5.18 3.77
CA GLY A 240 -1.01 -5.69 4.75
C GLY A 240 -1.94 -6.79 4.25
N TYR A 241 -1.75 -7.27 3.02
CA TYR A 241 -2.54 -8.38 2.51
C TYR A 241 -1.98 -9.73 2.96
N ASP A 242 -2.86 -10.67 3.28
CA ASP A 242 -2.48 -12.03 3.70
C ASP A 242 -1.79 -12.81 2.57
N SER A 243 -2.10 -12.45 1.32
CA SER A 243 -1.54 -13.09 0.14
C SER A 243 -1.59 -12.21 -1.10
N ALA A 244 -0.79 -12.57 -2.12
CA ALA A 244 -0.88 -11.96 -3.44
C ALA A 244 -2.27 -12.16 -4.08
N ARG A 245 -3.00 -13.21 -3.67
CA ARG A 245 -4.37 -13.46 -4.12
C ARG A 245 -5.35 -12.41 -3.59
N GLU A 246 -5.28 -12.12 -2.30
CA GLU A 246 -6.11 -11.07 -1.70
C GLU A 246 -5.80 -9.71 -2.32
N MET A 247 -4.51 -9.37 -2.45
CA MET A 247 -4.09 -8.13 -3.12
C MET A 247 -4.63 -8.04 -4.55
N PHE A 248 -4.52 -9.13 -5.32
CA PHE A 248 -5.03 -9.21 -6.68
C PHE A 248 -6.56 -9.01 -6.74
N ASP A 249 -7.33 -9.68 -5.88
CA ASP A 249 -8.79 -9.57 -5.86
C ASP A 249 -9.22 -8.13 -5.52
N ARG A 250 -8.55 -7.49 -4.55
CA ARG A 250 -8.81 -6.08 -4.18
C ARG A 250 -8.45 -5.13 -5.31
N PHE A 251 -7.23 -5.21 -5.84
CA PHE A 251 -6.78 -4.33 -6.92
C PHE A 251 -7.60 -4.50 -8.21
N SER A 252 -8.13 -5.71 -8.45
CA SER A 252 -9.03 -5.99 -9.58
C SER A 252 -10.44 -5.45 -9.36
N SER A 253 -10.87 -5.24 -8.11
CA SER A 253 -12.24 -4.81 -7.80
C SER A 253 -12.47 -3.31 -7.96
N ASP A 254 -11.48 -2.48 -7.62
CA ASP A 254 -11.63 -1.03 -7.59
C ASP A 254 -10.25 -0.35 -7.68
N ILE A 255 -10.13 0.69 -8.50
CA ILE A 255 -8.93 1.53 -8.64
C ILE A 255 -8.48 2.10 -7.29
N ARG A 256 -9.43 2.31 -6.38
CA ARG A 256 -9.19 2.68 -4.98
C ARG A 256 -8.09 1.84 -4.36
N TYR A 257 -8.18 0.52 -4.42
CA TYR A 257 -7.23 -0.35 -3.74
C TYR A 257 -5.85 -0.31 -4.39
N GLN A 258 -5.76 -0.04 -5.68
CA GLN A 258 -4.48 0.20 -6.35
C GLN A 258 -3.83 1.49 -5.82
N ILE A 259 -4.60 2.56 -5.68
CA ILE A 259 -4.12 3.85 -5.13
C ILE A 259 -3.73 3.68 -3.66
N LEU A 260 -4.59 3.08 -2.83
CA LEU A 260 -4.28 2.84 -1.41
C LEU A 260 -3.04 1.97 -1.26
N GLY A 261 -2.90 0.91 -2.06
CA GLY A 261 -1.73 0.05 -2.05
C GLY A 261 -0.43 0.76 -2.45
N LEU A 262 -0.47 1.71 -3.38
CA LEU A 262 0.69 2.57 -3.66
C LEU A 262 1.09 3.37 -2.41
N PHE A 263 0.14 4.02 -1.74
CA PHE A 263 0.45 4.84 -0.57
C PHE A 263 0.82 4.00 0.66
N ASP A 264 0.28 2.79 0.82
CA ASP A 264 0.72 1.82 1.82
C ASP A 264 2.16 1.35 1.53
N PHE A 265 2.51 1.13 0.26
CA PHE A 265 3.90 0.84 -0.13
C PHE A 265 4.84 2.00 0.23
N LEU A 266 4.43 3.25 -0.03
CA LEU A 266 5.19 4.45 0.31
C LEU A 266 5.33 4.64 1.82
N ARG A 267 4.28 4.39 2.60
CA ARG A 267 4.30 4.47 4.07
C ARG A 267 5.10 3.34 4.73
N GLY A 268 5.12 2.15 4.14
CA GLY A 268 5.69 0.97 4.79
C GLY A 268 4.89 0.57 6.04
N HIS A 269 5.53 -0.16 6.96
CA HIS A 269 4.92 -0.54 8.23
C HIS A 269 4.88 0.65 9.19
N GLY A 270 3.81 1.46 9.12
CA GLY A 270 3.60 2.60 10.01
C GLY A 270 2.76 3.73 9.41
N SER A 271 2.61 4.82 10.17
CA SER A 271 1.90 6.02 9.72
C SER A 271 2.75 6.93 8.82
N THR A 272 4.08 6.77 8.81
CA THR A 272 5.00 7.59 8.00
C THR A 272 6.26 6.83 7.61
N SER A 273 6.98 7.36 6.61
CA SER A 273 8.29 6.90 6.14
C SER A 273 9.09 8.09 5.63
N ALA A 274 10.39 7.91 5.39
CA ALA A 274 11.22 8.94 4.75
C ALA A 274 10.70 9.36 3.36
N MET A 275 9.95 8.50 2.64
CA MET A 275 9.30 8.86 1.38
C MET A 275 8.09 9.76 1.62
N ILE A 276 7.27 9.43 2.63
CA ILE A 276 6.13 10.27 3.01
C ILE A 276 6.60 11.62 3.53
N GLU A 277 7.60 11.65 4.43
CA GLU A 277 8.22 12.89 4.93
C GLU A 277 8.74 13.77 3.79
N ALA A 278 9.39 13.17 2.78
CA ALA A 278 9.85 13.90 1.62
C ALA A 278 8.68 14.55 0.85
N LEU A 279 7.55 13.86 0.70
CA LEU A 279 6.35 14.45 0.08
C LEU A 279 5.69 15.52 0.97
N GLN A 280 5.65 15.32 2.29
CA GLN A 280 5.14 16.29 3.26
C GLN A 280 5.94 17.60 3.25
N HIS A 281 7.26 17.50 3.02
CA HIS A 281 8.17 18.64 2.91
C HIS A 281 8.40 19.13 1.48
N GLU A 282 7.66 18.59 0.49
CA GLU A 282 7.80 18.91 -0.93
C GLU A 282 9.23 18.72 -1.49
N ASP A 283 10.01 17.81 -0.87
CA ASP A 283 11.35 17.41 -1.31
C ASP A 283 11.27 16.28 -2.36
N TYR A 284 10.87 16.67 -3.57
CA TYR A 284 10.61 15.73 -4.66
C TYR A 284 11.86 14.97 -5.13
N VAL A 285 13.06 15.57 -4.99
CA VAL A 285 14.31 14.91 -5.36
C VAL A 285 14.67 13.83 -4.33
N ARG A 286 14.49 14.10 -3.03
CA ARG A 286 14.65 13.08 -1.99
C ARG A 286 13.64 11.96 -2.16
N PHE A 287 12.36 12.29 -2.40
CA PHE A 287 11.34 11.29 -2.69
C PHE A 287 11.74 10.39 -3.87
N ALA A 288 12.12 11.00 -5.00
CA ALA A 288 12.53 10.26 -6.18
C ALA A 288 13.77 9.39 -5.96
N SER A 289 14.74 9.86 -5.16
CA SER A 289 15.93 9.09 -4.79
C SER A 289 15.59 7.87 -3.94
N LEU A 290 14.66 8.00 -3.00
CA LEU A 290 14.21 6.90 -2.14
C LEU A 290 13.39 5.86 -2.91
N TYR A 291 12.57 6.30 -3.86
CA TYR A 291 11.65 5.43 -4.59
C TYR A 291 12.30 4.79 -5.85
N ASN A 292 13.00 5.58 -6.68
CA ASN A 292 13.60 5.12 -7.94
C ASN A 292 15.12 4.88 -7.85
N GLY A 293 15.76 5.25 -6.74
CA GLY A 293 17.21 5.27 -6.59
C GLY A 293 17.85 6.61 -7.03
N PRO A 294 19.11 6.86 -6.63
CA PRO A 294 19.74 8.18 -6.77
C PRO A 294 20.06 8.57 -8.23
N GLY A 295 20.22 7.59 -9.14
CA GLY A 295 20.77 7.82 -10.47
C GLY A 295 19.96 8.75 -11.37
N GLN A 296 18.64 8.81 -11.20
CA GLN A 296 17.74 9.69 -11.98
C GLN A 296 16.88 10.59 -11.08
N ALA A 297 17.18 10.65 -9.79
CA ALA A 297 16.36 11.36 -8.81
C ALA A 297 16.07 12.83 -9.17
N PRO A 298 17.02 13.62 -9.70
CA PRO A 298 16.72 15.00 -10.12
C PRO A 298 15.69 15.08 -11.25
N VAL A 299 15.74 14.16 -12.22
CA VAL A 299 14.82 14.13 -13.37
C VAL A 299 13.41 13.77 -12.92
N TYR A 300 13.28 12.71 -12.12
CA TYR A 300 11.99 12.29 -11.57
C TYR A 300 11.41 13.33 -10.61
N GLY A 301 12.25 13.91 -9.73
CA GLY A 301 11.83 14.97 -8.82
C GLY A 301 11.30 16.20 -9.56
N ALA A 302 12.01 16.67 -10.59
CA ALA A 302 11.55 17.78 -11.44
C ALA A 302 10.23 17.46 -12.16
N ARG A 303 10.02 16.19 -12.57
CA ARG A 303 8.77 15.76 -13.18
C ARG A 303 7.60 15.82 -12.18
N ILE A 304 7.78 15.36 -10.94
CA ILE A 304 6.77 15.47 -9.88
C ILE A 304 6.45 16.95 -9.63
N GLU A 305 7.47 17.78 -9.44
CA GLU A 305 7.32 19.22 -9.22
C GLU A 305 6.53 19.88 -10.37
N SER A 306 6.80 19.49 -11.62
CA SER A 306 6.07 20.02 -12.78
C SER A 306 4.57 19.71 -12.73
N TYR A 307 4.17 18.53 -12.26
CA TYR A 307 2.77 18.15 -12.12
C TYR A 307 2.11 18.83 -10.92
N VAL A 308 2.84 19.02 -9.81
CA VAL A 308 2.36 19.82 -8.66
C VAL A 308 2.04 21.25 -9.12
N LYS A 309 2.96 21.89 -9.85
CA LYS A 309 2.75 23.25 -10.41
C LYS A 309 1.58 23.29 -11.39
N ALA A 310 1.50 22.31 -12.31
CA ALA A 310 0.42 22.22 -13.27
C ALA A 310 -0.95 22.09 -12.59
N PHE A 311 -1.07 21.20 -11.60
CA PHE A 311 -2.30 21.03 -10.84
C PHE A 311 -2.68 22.27 -10.03
N SER A 312 -1.70 22.88 -9.33
CA SER A 312 -1.94 24.06 -8.50
C SER A 312 -2.42 25.25 -9.33
N SER A 313 -1.91 25.41 -10.56
CA SER A 313 -2.36 26.46 -11.48
C SER A 313 -3.82 26.34 -11.95
N LEU A 314 -4.46 25.18 -11.76
CA LEU A 314 -5.85 24.93 -12.17
C LEU A 314 -6.85 25.19 -11.04
N LYS A 315 -6.36 25.29 -9.80
CA LYS A 315 -7.16 25.58 -8.60
C LYS A 315 -7.10 27.07 -8.21
N ALA A 316 -6.28 27.86 -8.90
CA ALA A 316 -6.14 29.31 -8.73
C ALA A 316 -7.18 30.09 -9.55
#